data_AF-A0A2N1M719-F1
#
_entry.id   AF-A0A2N1M719-F1
#
_cell.length_a   1.000
_cell.length_b   1.000
_cell.length_c   1.000
_cell.angle_alpha   90.00
_cell.angle_beta   90.00
_cell.angle_gamma   90.00
#
_symmetry.space_group_name_H-M   'P 1'
#
loop_
_entity.id
_entity.type
_entity.pdbx_description
1 polymer ?
#
loop_
_entity_poly.entity_id
_entity_poly.type
_entity_poly.pdbx_seq_one_letter_code
_entity_poly.pdbx_strand_id
1 'polypeptide(L)'
;MNNFIEKILILILVFTTITFAVPLNYDQEACPIGFGRCIDGRAPTENDALSRRFPKIKLPKLGPILKNPILKEPTIKGPGSSPVWKGLNSFRGQTKTRGTGKNKQYLEWDFTHNDIEVYDNKGKHLGSMDPSSGNMVKPPVNGRKINI
;
A
#
# COMPACT_ATOMS: atom_id res chain seq x y z
N MET A 1 36.51 -11.00 -41.46
CA MET A 1 36.17 -10.63 -40.06
C MET A 1 35.66 -9.19 -39.91
N ASN A 2 35.59 -8.41 -41.00
CA ASN A 2 35.30 -6.97 -40.93
C ASN A 2 33.78 -6.69 -40.93
N ASN A 3 33.01 -7.43 -41.73
CA ASN A 3 31.55 -7.23 -41.84
C ASN A 3 30.76 -7.60 -40.57
N PHE A 4 31.35 -8.37 -39.65
CA PHE A 4 30.69 -8.75 -38.38
C PHE A 4 30.92 -7.69 -37.30
N ILE A 5 32.16 -7.18 -37.21
CA ILE A 5 32.53 -6.10 -36.29
C ILE A 5 31.77 -4.81 -36.66
N GLU A 6 31.64 -4.48 -37.95
CA GLU A 6 30.87 -3.30 -38.39
C GLU A 6 29.39 -3.38 -38.00
N LYS A 7 28.77 -4.56 -38.14
CA LYS A 7 27.35 -4.75 -37.76
C LYS A 7 27.13 -4.60 -36.25
N ILE A 8 28.08 -5.08 -35.44
CA ILE A 8 28.02 -4.90 -33.98
C ILE A 8 28.20 -3.43 -33.59
N LEU A 9 29.12 -2.71 -34.23
CA LEU A 9 29.32 -1.28 -33.96
C LEU A 9 28.07 -0.45 -34.32
N ILE A 10 27.43 -0.73 -35.46
CA ILE A 10 26.20 -0.06 -35.88
C ILE A 10 25.07 -0.33 -34.88
N LEU A 11 24.93 -1.56 -34.39
CA LEU A 11 23.89 -1.91 -33.43
C LEU A 11 24.07 -1.19 -32.09
N ILE A 12 25.31 -1.05 -31.61
CA ILE A 12 25.63 -0.33 -30.36
C ILE A 12 25.36 1.18 -30.52
N LEU A 13 25.70 1.77 -31.67
CA LEU A 13 25.39 3.17 -31.98
C LEU A 13 23.88 3.45 -32.05
N VAL A 14 23.09 2.53 -32.61
CA VAL A 14 21.63 2.64 -32.65
C VAL A 14 21.02 2.51 -31.25
N PHE A 15 21.47 1.56 -30.43
CA PHE A 15 20.95 1.41 -29.06
C PHE A 15 21.26 2.60 -28.16
N THR A 16 22.48 3.15 -28.26
CA THR A 16 22.88 4.33 -27.47
C THR A 16 22.09 5.57 -27.86
N THR A 17 21.81 5.79 -29.14
CA THR A 17 20.99 6.93 -29.59
C THR A 17 19.51 6.82 -29.21
N ILE A 18 18.94 5.61 -29.16
CA ILE A 18 17.53 5.40 -28.77
C ILE A 18 17.31 5.68 -27.27
N THR A 19 18.32 5.52 -26.41
CA THR A 19 18.13 5.68 -24.95
C THR A 19 18.12 7.14 -24.47
N PHE A 20 18.62 8.10 -25.26
CA PHE A 20 18.71 9.52 -24.86
C PHE A 20 17.53 10.39 -25.34
N ALA A 21 16.51 9.82 -25.98
CA ALA A 21 15.38 10.56 -26.54
C ALA A 21 14.07 10.38 -25.75
N VAL A 22 14.14 10.15 -24.44
CA VAL A 22 12.97 10.30 -23.56
C VAL A 22 13.07 11.67 -22.87
N PRO A 23 12.44 12.72 -23.41
CA PRO A 23 12.27 13.95 -22.65
C PRO A 23 11.42 13.62 -21.42
N LEU A 24 11.96 13.96 -20.25
CA LEU A 24 11.21 13.99 -19.00
C LEU A 24 9.94 14.80 -19.20
N ASN A 25 8.81 14.19 -18.87
CA ASN A 25 7.54 14.86 -18.64
C ASN A 25 7.76 16.11 -17.79
N TYR A 26 7.46 17.28 -18.35
CA TYR A 26 6.87 18.37 -17.60
C TYR A 26 5.61 18.77 -18.35
N ASP A 27 4.47 18.38 -17.80
CA ASP A 27 3.18 18.98 -18.11
C ASP A 27 3.24 20.46 -17.70
N GLN A 28 3.85 21.29 -18.54
CA GLN A 28 3.63 22.72 -18.54
C GLN A 28 2.38 22.95 -19.40
N GLU A 29 1.22 22.75 -18.79
CA GLU A 29 -0.04 23.33 -19.24
C GLU A 29 0.15 24.86 -19.28
N ALA A 30 0.72 25.37 -20.37
CA ALA A 30 0.76 26.77 -20.67
C ALA A 30 -0.69 27.26 -20.72
N CYS A 31 -1.03 28.21 -19.85
CA CYS A 31 -2.37 28.76 -19.79
C CYS A 31 -2.74 29.31 -21.19
N PRO A 32 -3.83 28.83 -21.82
CA PRO A 32 -4.27 29.41 -23.08
C PRO A 32 -4.57 30.88 -22.83
N ILE A 33 -4.01 31.73 -23.67
CA ILE A 33 -4.22 33.17 -23.73
C ILE A 33 -5.70 33.46 -24.02
N GLY A 34 -6.52 33.42 -22.97
CA GLY A 34 -7.95 33.65 -23.02
C GLY A 34 -8.49 33.95 -21.63
N PHE A 35 -8.81 35.23 -21.38
CA PHE A 35 -9.64 35.80 -20.31
C PHE A 35 -9.79 35.00 -18.99
N GLY A 36 -8.69 34.54 -18.40
CA GLY A 36 -8.64 33.92 -17.07
C GLY A 36 -7.36 34.30 -16.36
N ARG A 37 -7.45 34.94 -15.19
CA ARG A 37 -6.27 35.23 -14.35
C ARG A 37 -5.76 33.92 -13.75
N CYS A 38 -4.51 33.57 -14.03
CA CYS A 38 -3.82 32.47 -13.35
C CYS A 38 -3.79 32.73 -11.84
N ILE A 39 -3.95 31.68 -11.04
CA ILE A 39 -3.66 31.72 -9.61
C ILE A 39 -2.25 31.17 -9.46
N ASP A 40 -1.32 31.95 -8.91
CA ASP A 40 0.06 31.54 -8.60
C ASP A 40 0.82 30.86 -9.75
N GLY A 41 0.56 31.28 -10.99
CA GLY A 41 1.28 30.78 -12.19
C GLY A 41 0.81 29.43 -12.73
N ARG A 42 -0.28 28.85 -12.20
CA ARG A 42 -0.89 27.59 -12.70
C ARG A 42 -2.30 27.82 -13.26
N ALA A 43 -2.72 26.97 -14.20
CA ALA A 43 -4.10 26.86 -14.61
C ALA A 43 -5.00 26.45 -13.42
N PRO A 44 -6.12 27.15 -13.17
CA PRO A 44 -7.02 26.82 -12.07
C PRO A 44 -7.64 25.44 -12.28
N THR A 45 -7.65 24.65 -11.22
CA THR A 45 -8.26 23.31 -11.17
C THR A 45 -9.74 23.40 -10.73
N GLU A 46 -10.48 22.29 -10.88
CA GLU A 46 -11.86 22.17 -10.37
C GLU A 46 -11.99 22.53 -8.88
N ASN A 47 -10.97 22.22 -8.09
CA ASN A 47 -10.93 22.51 -6.65
C ASN A 47 -10.75 24.01 -6.36
N ASP A 48 -10.06 24.74 -7.24
CA ASP A 48 -9.88 26.19 -7.12
C ASP A 48 -11.19 26.95 -7.41
N ALA A 49 -11.99 26.46 -8.34
CA ALA A 49 -13.31 27.00 -8.64
C ALA A 49 -14.30 26.78 -7.49
N LEU A 50 -14.23 25.61 -6.82
CA LEU A 50 -15.04 25.31 -5.64
C LEU A 50 -14.70 26.22 -4.45
N SER A 51 -13.41 26.50 -4.22
CA SER A 51 -12.98 27.38 -3.12
C SER A 51 -13.53 28.81 -3.22
N ARG A 52 -13.78 29.32 -4.44
CA ARG A 52 -14.38 30.64 -4.68
C ARG A 52 -15.90 30.67 -4.51
N ARG A 53 -16.57 29.51 -4.57
CA ARG A 53 -18.04 29.41 -4.62
C ARG A 53 -18.69 29.32 -3.25
N PHE A 54 -17.93 28.94 -2.21
CA PHE A 54 -18.44 28.83 -0.85
C PHE A 54 -17.95 29.99 0.01
N PRO A 55 -18.83 30.62 0.82
CA PRO A 55 -18.37 31.56 1.83
C PRO A 55 -17.38 30.83 2.73
N LYS A 56 -16.24 31.47 3.04
CA LYS A 56 -15.30 30.98 4.05
C LYS A 56 -16.03 30.94 5.38
N ILE A 57 -16.67 29.81 5.68
CA ILE A 57 -17.15 29.51 7.02
C ILE A 57 -15.89 29.58 7.88
N LYS A 58 -15.84 30.52 8.82
CA LYS A 58 -14.81 30.51 9.87
C LYS A 58 -15.04 29.23 10.64
N LEU A 59 -14.33 28.17 10.24
CA LEU A 59 -14.29 26.94 11.00
C LEU A 59 -13.83 27.35 12.40
N PRO A 60 -14.56 27.01 13.47
CA PRO A 60 -14.10 27.30 14.81
C PRO A 60 -12.68 26.76 14.90
N LYS A 61 -11.75 27.56 15.45
CA LYS A 61 -10.41 27.07 15.77
C LYS A 61 -10.64 25.91 16.73
N LEU A 62 -10.63 24.70 16.19
CA LEU A 62 -10.56 23.50 17.00
C LEU A 62 -9.30 23.76 17.81
N GLY A 63 -9.45 23.89 19.13
CA GLY A 63 -8.32 24.04 20.03
C GLY A 63 -7.31 22.93 19.74
N PRO A 64 -6.06 23.02 20.22
CA PRO A 64 -5.15 21.91 20.09
C PRO A 64 -5.90 20.67 20.59
N ILE A 65 -6.27 19.79 19.67
CA ILE A 65 -6.73 18.46 20.03
C ILE A 65 -5.54 18.00 20.86
N LEU A 66 -5.76 17.81 22.15
CA LEU A 66 -4.91 16.96 22.94
C LEU A 66 -5.00 15.64 22.18
N LYS A 67 -4.09 15.47 21.22
CA LYS A 67 -3.57 14.18 20.87
C LYS A 67 -2.95 13.78 22.20
N ASN A 68 -3.76 13.21 23.09
CA ASN A 68 -3.29 12.07 23.85
C ASN A 68 -2.46 11.32 22.82
N PRO A 69 -1.14 11.19 23.00
CA PRO A 69 -0.38 10.31 22.15
C PRO A 69 -1.02 8.96 22.42
N ILE A 70 -2.01 8.60 21.60
CA ILE A 70 -2.59 7.27 21.53
C ILE A 70 -1.35 6.43 21.34
N LEU A 71 -1.03 5.70 22.41
CA LEU A 71 0.16 4.89 22.57
C LEU A 71 0.46 4.32 21.21
N LYS A 72 1.55 4.78 20.59
CA LYS A 72 1.97 4.31 19.28
C LYS A 72 2.02 2.79 19.45
N GLU A 73 1.04 2.09 18.88
CA GLU A 73 0.90 0.65 19.09
C GLU A 73 2.28 0.04 18.88
N PRO A 74 2.74 -0.83 19.79
CA PRO A 74 4.03 -1.47 19.63
C PRO A 74 4.05 -2.07 18.23
N THR A 75 4.82 -1.47 17.33
CA THR A 75 4.76 -1.81 15.91
C THR A 75 5.41 -3.17 15.79
N ILE A 76 4.59 -4.22 15.79
CA ILE A 76 5.05 -5.60 15.67
C ILE A 76 5.60 -5.75 14.25
N LYS A 77 6.93 -5.83 14.12
CA LYS A 77 7.63 -5.89 12.83
C LYS A 77 7.80 -7.32 12.30
N GLY A 78 7.31 -8.32 13.03
CA GLY A 78 7.44 -9.71 12.63
C GLY A 78 6.92 -10.72 13.65
N PRO A 79 6.88 -12.00 13.24
CA PRO A 79 6.24 -13.07 14.02
C PRO A 79 6.88 -13.27 15.40
N GLY A 80 8.21 -13.12 15.52
CA GLY A 80 8.91 -13.27 16.80
C GLY A 80 8.57 -12.19 17.83
N SER A 81 8.15 -11.01 17.38
CA SER A 81 7.72 -9.92 18.26
C SER A 81 6.25 -10.02 18.68
N SER A 82 5.43 -10.82 17.98
CA SER A 82 4.01 -10.98 18.29
C SER A 82 3.78 -11.91 19.49
N PRO A 83 3.15 -11.45 20.59
CA PRO A 83 2.76 -12.33 21.69
C PRO A 83 1.74 -13.38 21.23
N VAL A 84 0.79 -12.99 20.37
CA VAL A 84 -0.23 -13.89 19.83
C VAL A 84 0.44 -15.00 19.02
N TRP A 85 1.31 -14.67 18.06
CA TRP A 85 1.96 -15.65 17.18
C TRP A 85 2.82 -16.66 17.94
N LYS A 86 3.54 -16.20 18.97
CA LYS A 86 4.36 -17.07 19.83
C LYS A 86 3.53 -18.11 20.59
N GLY A 87 2.28 -17.79 20.95
CA GLY A 87 1.38 -18.70 21.65
C GLY A 87 0.68 -19.74 20.76
N LEU A 88 0.85 -19.67 19.44
CA LEU A 88 0.18 -20.57 18.50
C LEU A 88 0.99 -21.85 18.24
N ASN A 89 0.29 -22.97 18.07
CA ASN A 89 0.89 -24.28 17.82
C ASN A 89 1.37 -24.39 16.37
N SER A 90 2.55 -24.95 16.15
CA SER A 90 3.05 -25.22 14.79
C SER A 90 2.23 -26.33 14.12
N PHE A 91 2.04 -26.23 12.79
CA PHE A 91 1.39 -27.26 11.99
C PHE A 91 2.30 -27.78 10.87
N ARG A 92 2.31 -27.11 9.71
CA ARG A 92 3.11 -27.49 8.53
C ARG A 92 3.76 -26.24 7.94
N GLY A 93 5.06 -26.30 7.71
CA GLY A 93 5.81 -25.17 7.16
C GLY A 93 5.63 -23.91 8.04
N GLN A 94 5.24 -22.81 7.41
CA GLN A 94 5.00 -21.52 8.07
C GLN A 94 3.63 -21.43 8.77
N THR A 95 2.73 -22.40 8.54
CA THR A 95 1.37 -22.36 9.05
C THR A 95 1.32 -22.78 10.52
N LYS A 96 0.64 -21.98 11.32
CA LYS A 96 0.31 -22.28 12.71
C LYS A 96 -1.16 -22.61 12.89
N THR A 97 -1.52 -23.13 14.06
CA THR A 97 -2.89 -23.54 14.39
C THR A 97 -3.28 -23.12 15.80
N ARG A 98 -4.58 -22.96 15.99
CA ARG A 98 -5.24 -22.89 17.31
C ARG A 98 -6.60 -23.58 17.27
N GLY A 99 -7.14 -23.87 18.44
CA GLY A 99 -8.42 -24.57 18.57
C GLY A 99 -8.35 -26.03 18.13
N THR A 100 -9.49 -26.72 18.20
CA THR A 100 -9.60 -28.15 17.92
C THR A 100 -10.92 -28.48 17.20
N GLY A 101 -10.98 -29.66 16.58
CA GLY A 101 -12.17 -30.16 15.89
C GLY A 101 -12.70 -29.21 14.82
N LYS A 102 -14.01 -28.91 14.88
CA LYS A 102 -14.68 -28.00 13.94
C LYS A 102 -14.24 -26.53 14.07
N ASN A 103 -13.70 -26.15 15.24
CA ASN A 103 -13.22 -24.80 15.53
C ASN A 103 -11.72 -24.65 15.31
N LYS A 104 -11.05 -25.66 14.73
CA LYS A 104 -9.63 -25.57 14.39
C LYS A 104 -9.44 -24.47 13.35
N GLN A 105 -8.47 -23.59 13.61
CA GLN A 105 -8.08 -22.51 12.71
C GLN A 105 -6.63 -22.68 12.29
N TYR A 106 -6.34 -22.23 11.08
CA TYR A 106 -5.00 -22.17 10.52
C TYR A 106 -4.61 -20.71 10.35
N LEU A 107 -3.36 -20.38 10.62
CA LEU A 107 -2.89 -19.01 10.71
C LEU A 107 -1.55 -18.87 10.00
N GLU A 108 -1.42 -17.80 9.20
CA GLU A 108 -0.20 -17.45 8.49
C GLU A 108 0.19 -16.01 8.79
N TRP A 109 1.50 -15.74 8.84
CA TRP A 109 2.00 -14.39 9.03
C TRP A 109 2.04 -13.67 7.69
N ASP A 110 1.40 -12.49 7.58
CA ASP A 110 1.54 -11.63 6.42
C ASP A 110 2.68 -10.64 6.64
N PHE A 111 3.79 -10.84 5.92
CA PHE A 111 4.97 -9.97 5.99
C PHE A 111 4.76 -8.60 5.34
N THR A 112 3.76 -8.46 4.48
CA THR A 112 3.43 -7.19 3.80
C THR A 112 2.72 -6.24 4.75
N HIS A 113 1.83 -6.78 5.59
CA HIS A 113 0.97 -5.98 6.47
C HIS A 113 1.31 -6.12 7.96
N ASN A 114 2.18 -7.06 8.32
CA ASN A 114 2.53 -7.41 9.70
C ASN A 114 1.30 -7.79 10.55
N ASP A 115 0.34 -8.47 9.96
CA ASP A 115 -0.82 -9.05 10.64
C ASP A 115 -0.84 -10.57 10.47
N ILE A 116 -1.80 -11.22 11.13
CA ILE A 116 -1.95 -12.67 11.08
C ILE A 116 -3.22 -12.99 10.31
N GLU A 117 -3.06 -13.62 9.14
CA GLU A 117 -4.17 -14.11 8.33
C GLU A 117 -4.76 -15.36 8.99
N VAL A 118 -6.09 -15.43 9.08
CA VAL A 118 -6.82 -16.49 9.78
C VAL A 118 -7.68 -17.27 8.80
N TYR A 119 -7.67 -18.60 8.90
CA TYR A 119 -8.42 -19.51 8.05
C TYR A 119 -9.21 -20.52 8.88
N ASP A 120 -10.35 -20.96 8.37
CA ASP A 120 -11.18 -22.00 8.99
C ASP A 120 -10.57 -23.40 8.83
N ASN A 121 -11.25 -24.41 9.38
CA ASN A 121 -10.81 -25.80 9.32
C ASN A 121 -10.83 -26.43 7.91
N LYS A 122 -11.28 -25.69 6.89
CA LYS A 122 -11.27 -26.06 5.47
C LYS A 122 -10.33 -25.15 4.66
N GLY A 123 -9.51 -24.35 5.34
CA GLY A 123 -8.57 -23.42 4.72
C GLY A 123 -9.23 -22.18 4.11
N LYS A 124 -10.52 -21.89 4.37
CA LYS A 124 -11.18 -20.67 3.88
C LYS A 124 -10.78 -19.46 4.72
N HIS A 125 -10.46 -18.35 4.06
CA HIS A 125 -10.06 -17.13 4.73
C HIS A 125 -11.19 -16.53 5.58
N LEU A 126 -10.86 -16.14 6.81
CA LEU A 126 -11.74 -15.54 7.81
C LEU A 126 -11.40 -14.07 8.10
N GLY A 127 -10.34 -13.54 7.49
CA GLY A 127 -9.83 -12.19 7.75
C GLY A 127 -8.45 -12.21 8.38
N SER A 128 -7.95 -11.02 8.76
CA SER A 128 -6.69 -10.88 9.48
C SER A 128 -6.90 -10.33 10.89
N MET A 129 -6.02 -10.73 11.81
CA MET A 129 -6.04 -10.29 13.20
C MET A 129 -4.79 -9.50 13.57
N ASP A 130 -4.96 -8.55 14.48
CA ASP A 130 -3.88 -7.77 15.05
C ASP A 130 -2.92 -8.70 15.82
N PRO A 131 -1.61 -8.66 15.55
CA PRO A 131 -0.65 -9.58 16.16
C PRO A 131 -0.37 -9.29 17.64
N SER A 132 -0.80 -8.14 18.16
CA SER A 132 -0.58 -7.78 19.57
C SER A 132 -1.73 -8.25 20.48
N SER A 133 -2.96 -8.04 20.04
CA SER A 133 -4.20 -8.28 20.78
C SER A 133 -4.93 -9.56 20.35
N GLY A 134 -4.75 -10.00 19.10
CA GLY A 134 -5.47 -11.14 18.52
C GLY A 134 -6.89 -10.80 18.05
N ASN A 135 -7.27 -9.52 18.08
CA ASN A 135 -8.55 -9.05 17.59
C ASN A 135 -8.60 -9.07 16.05
N MET A 136 -9.73 -9.47 15.47
CA MET A 136 -9.93 -9.40 14.02
C MET A 136 -9.99 -7.93 13.57
N VAL A 137 -9.13 -7.55 12.63
CA VAL A 137 -9.03 -6.17 12.12
C VAL A 137 -9.50 -6.05 10.67
N LYS A 138 -9.40 -7.12 9.88
CA LYS A 138 -9.88 -7.15 8.49
C LYS A 138 -10.95 -8.22 8.30
N PRO A 139 -11.97 -7.96 7.47
CA PRO A 139 -13.00 -8.94 7.18
C PRO A 139 -12.48 -10.08 6.28
N PRO A 140 -13.24 -11.20 6.19
CA PRO A 140 -12.97 -12.25 5.23
C PRO A 140 -12.93 -11.74 3.79
N VAL A 141 -11.96 -12.23 3.02
CA VAL A 141 -11.89 -12.03 1.56
C VAL A 141 -12.43 -13.26 0.87
N ASN A 142 -13.51 -13.09 0.11
CA ASN A 142 -14.18 -14.21 -0.56
C ASN A 142 -13.24 -14.87 -1.58
N GLY A 143 -13.28 -16.20 -1.67
CA GLY A 143 -12.44 -16.99 -2.57
C GLY A 143 -11.01 -17.24 -2.11
N ARG A 144 -10.48 -16.47 -1.14
CA ARG A 144 -9.12 -16.72 -0.60
C ARG A 144 -9.11 -18.01 0.22
N LYS A 145 -8.18 -18.90 -0.11
CA LYS A 145 -7.99 -20.18 0.58
C LYS A 145 -6.52 -20.56 0.67
N ILE A 146 -6.18 -21.38 1.65
CA ILE A 146 -4.91 -22.09 1.76
C ILE A 146 -5.12 -23.60 1.65
N ASN A 147 -4.08 -24.31 1.23
CA ASN A 147 -4.07 -25.77 1.23
C ASN A 147 -3.58 -26.26 2.60
N ILE A 148 -4.46 -26.93 3.35
CA ILE A 148 -4.21 -27.43 4.71
C ILE A 148 -3.84 -28.90 4.72
#